data_AF-A0A2S8X7T5-F1
#
_entry.id   AF-A0A2S8X7T5-F1
#
_cell.length_a   1.000
_cell.length_b   1.000
_cell.length_c   1.000
_cell.angle_alpha   90.00
_cell.angle_beta   90.00
_cell.angle_gamma   90.00
#
_symmetry.space_group_name_H-M   'P 1'
#
loop_
_entity.id
_entity.type
_entity.pdbx_description
1 polymer ?
#
loop_
_entity_poly.entity_id
_entity_poly.type
_entity_poly.pdbx_seq_one_letter_code
_entity_poly.pdbx_strand_id
1 'polypeptide(L)'
;MTYSQRLSDGANLSDIIYLEHQIGTTKEELRIALEKQKTYERELSELKSSTIGNASIDGSDEQVLMEKASQTKNLIETLSEQLEQLQETLTKLGD
;
A
#
# COMPACT_ATOMS: atom_id res chain seq x y z
N MET A 1 0.94 -49.72 10.19
CA MET A 1 -0.17 -48.76 9.98
C MET A 1 0.35 -47.68 9.05
N THR A 2 -0.07 -47.69 7.79
CA THR A 2 0.35 -46.70 6.79
C THR A 2 -0.57 -45.50 6.89
N TYR A 3 -0.04 -44.37 7.39
CA TYR A 3 -0.72 -43.08 7.38
C TYR A 3 -0.94 -42.68 5.92
N SER A 4 -2.15 -42.86 5.42
CA SER A 4 -2.58 -42.35 4.13
C SER A 4 -2.89 -40.87 4.30
N GLN A 5 -1.89 -40.01 4.12
CA GLN A 5 -2.13 -38.59 3.86
C GLN A 5 -2.44 -38.44 2.38
N ARG A 6 -3.72 -38.45 2.05
CA ARG A 6 -4.21 -37.83 0.82
C ARG A 6 -4.89 -36.52 1.23
N LEU A 7 -4.10 -35.46 1.32
CA LEU A 7 -4.64 -34.10 1.19
C LEU A 7 -4.75 -33.86 -0.32
N SER A 8 -5.82 -34.42 -0.89
CA SER A 8 -6.24 -34.16 -2.27
C SER A 8 -7.08 -32.89 -2.29
N ASP A 9 -6.62 -31.92 -3.09
CA ASP A 9 -7.43 -31.07 -3.96
C ASP A 9 -8.47 -30.12 -3.33
N GLY A 10 -8.11 -29.41 -2.27
CA GLY A 10 -8.82 -28.19 -1.87
C GLY A 10 -7.84 -27.26 -1.20
N ALA A 11 -7.84 -25.98 -1.56
CA ALA A 11 -7.13 -24.93 -0.83
C ALA A 11 -7.25 -25.19 0.68
N ASN A 12 -6.13 -25.33 1.39
CA ASN A 12 -6.23 -25.55 2.84
C ASN A 12 -6.93 -24.33 3.42
N LEU A 13 -7.88 -24.55 4.32
CA LEU A 13 -8.56 -23.46 5.04
C LEU A 13 -7.56 -22.48 5.67
N SER A 14 -6.39 -22.99 6.08
CA SER A 14 -5.25 -22.21 6.57
C SER A 14 -4.65 -21.26 5.54
N ASP A 15 -4.57 -21.66 4.27
CA ASP A 15 -4.05 -20.84 3.17
C ASP A 15 -5.02 -19.69 2.85
N ILE A 16 -6.33 -19.96 2.89
CA ILE A 16 -7.40 -18.97 2.73
C ILE A 16 -7.34 -17.93 3.86
N ILE A 17 -7.31 -18.37 5.13
CA ILE A 17 -7.21 -17.48 6.29
C ILE A 17 -5.93 -16.62 6.24
N TYR A 18 -4.83 -17.22 5.79
CA TYR A 18 -3.56 -16.49 5.62
C TYR A 18 -3.67 -15.40 4.56
N LEU A 19 -4.26 -15.70 3.40
CA LEU A 19 -4.49 -14.73 2.33
C LEU A 19 -5.44 -13.61 2.77
N GLU A 20 -6.53 -13.91 3.47
CA GLU A 20 -7.45 -12.90 4.00
C GLU A 20 -6.75 -11.96 4.99
N HIS A 21 -5.90 -12.51 5.86
CA HIS A 21 -5.08 -11.70 6.76
C HIS A 21 -4.11 -10.80 6.00
N GLN A 22 -3.41 -11.33 4.98
CA GLN A 22 -2.51 -10.54 4.14
C GLN A 22 -3.25 -9.41 3.41
N ILE A 23 -4.43 -9.69 2.83
CA ILE A 23 -5.27 -8.67 2.19
C ILE A 23 -5.66 -7.59 3.20
N GLY A 24 -6.02 -7.98 4.42
CA GLY A 24 -6.32 -7.04 5.51
C GLY A 24 -5.15 -6.13 5.84
N THR A 25 -3.95 -6.69 5.99
CA THR A 25 -2.73 -5.91 6.29
C THR A 25 -2.36 -4.98 5.13
N THR A 26 -2.39 -5.46 3.89
CA THR A 26 -2.04 -4.65 2.71
C THR A 26 -3.05 -3.51 2.51
N LYS A 27 -4.35 -3.74 2.81
CA LYS A 27 -5.37 -2.67 2.79
C LYS A 27 -5.07 -1.56 3.80
N GLU A 28 -4.68 -1.93 5.01
CA GLU A 28 -4.36 -0.94 6.04
C GLU A 28 -3.08 -0.16 5.70
N GLU A 29 -2.05 -0.85 5.21
CA GLU A 29 -0.83 -0.19 4.72
C GLU A 29 -1.12 0.78 3.57
N LEU A 30 -1.98 0.37 2.63
CA LEU A 30 -2.43 1.23 1.53
C LEU A 30 -3.16 2.48 2.05
N ARG A 31 -4.04 2.31 3.06
CA ARG A 31 -4.76 3.41 3.70
C ARG A 31 -3.78 4.41 4.34
N ILE A 32 -2.79 3.92 5.07
CA ILE A 32 -1.75 4.74 5.70
C ILE A 32 -0.91 5.48 4.65
N ALA A 33 -0.54 4.80 3.56
CA ALA A 33 0.22 5.42 2.49
C ALA A 33 -0.57 6.55 1.79
N LEU A 34 -1.86 6.35 1.53
CA LEU A 34 -2.76 7.38 0.99
C LEU A 34 -2.88 8.59 1.94
N GLU A 35 -2.98 8.34 3.26
CA GLU A 35 -3.05 9.41 4.26
C GLU A 35 -1.74 10.24 4.29
N LYS A 36 -0.58 9.58 4.19
CA LYS A 36 0.72 10.23 4.06
C LYS A 36 0.83 11.05 2.78
N GLN A 37 0.40 10.50 1.64
CA GLN A 37 0.39 11.22 0.37
C GLN A 37 -0.42 12.53 0.49
N LYS A 38 -1.63 12.46 1.05
CA LYS A 38 -2.48 13.63 1.26
C LYS A 38 -1.83 14.67 2.19
N THR A 39 -1.07 14.20 3.17
CA THR A 39 -0.33 15.07 4.09
C THR A 39 0.79 15.80 3.36
N TYR A 40 1.59 15.10 2.55
CA TYR A 40 2.63 15.72 1.73
C TYR A 40 2.07 16.70 0.69
N GLU A 41 0.93 16.40 0.07
CA GLU A 41 0.26 17.34 -0.84
C GLU A 41 -0.22 18.61 -0.13
N ARG A 42 -0.71 18.49 1.11
CA ARG A 42 -1.08 19.64 1.94
C ARG A 42 0.15 20.46 2.31
N GLU A 43 1.22 19.83 2.79
CA GLU A 43 2.47 20.51 3.14
C GLU A 43 3.07 21.24 1.93
N LEU A 44 3.06 20.62 0.74
CA LEU A 44 3.47 21.27 -0.51
C LEU A 44 2.59 22.48 -0.86
N SER A 45 1.29 22.40 -0.63
CA SER A 45 0.37 23.51 -0.88
C SER A 45 0.56 24.66 0.13
N GLU A 46 0.84 24.33 1.39
CA GLU A 46 1.17 25.31 2.42
C GLU A 46 2.50 26.00 2.14
N LEU A 47 3.54 25.25 1.74
CA LEU A 47 4.81 25.83 1.31
C LEU A 47 4.63 26.77 0.12
N LYS A 48 3.90 26.35 -0.92
CA LYS A 48 3.62 27.19 -2.09
C LYS A 48 2.87 28.48 -1.73
N SER A 49 1.91 28.41 -0.82
CA SER A 49 1.16 29.60 -0.37
C SER A 49 1.97 30.51 0.55
N SER A 50 2.86 29.95 1.37
CA SER A 50 3.77 30.69 2.26
C SER A 50 4.87 31.42 1.47
N THR A 51 5.40 30.83 0.39
CA THR A 51 6.39 31.45 -0.51
C THR A 51 5.87 32.73 -1.20
N ILE A 52 4.55 32.88 -1.36
CA ILE A 52 3.95 34.09 -1.95
C ILE A 52 4.03 35.29 -0.99
N GLY A 53 4.18 35.05 0.33
CA GLY A 53 4.15 36.09 1.37
C GLY A 53 5.49 36.46 1.99
N ASN A 54 6.47 35.55 2.03
CA ASN A 54 7.80 35.81 2.61
C ASN A 54 8.90 35.15 1.78
N ALA A 55 9.98 35.91 1.60
CA ALA A 55 11.14 35.58 0.77
C ALA A 55 11.73 34.18 1.03
N SER A 56 12.05 33.49 -0.07
CA SER A 56 12.91 32.31 -0.18
C SER A 56 12.67 31.22 0.88
N ILE A 57 11.63 30.42 0.68
CA ILE A 57 11.65 29.06 1.22
C ILE A 57 12.68 28.28 0.41
N ASP A 58 13.62 27.68 1.12
CA ASP A 58 14.70 26.85 0.60
C ASP A 58 14.12 25.78 -0.35
N GLY A 59 14.46 25.85 -1.64
CA GLY A 59 13.97 24.92 -2.66
C GLY A 59 14.30 23.45 -2.36
N SER A 60 15.22 23.22 -1.41
CA SER A 60 15.50 21.92 -0.81
C SER A 60 14.27 21.27 -0.17
N ASP A 61 13.48 22.01 0.62
CA ASP A 61 12.36 21.43 1.38
C ASP A 61 11.18 21.03 0.47
N GLU A 62 10.88 21.86 -0.54
CA GLU A 62 9.87 21.53 -1.55
C GLU A 62 10.29 20.31 -2.37
N GLN A 63 11.58 20.20 -2.73
CA GLN A 63 12.12 19.09 -3.49
C GLN A 63 12.11 17.78 -2.69
N VAL A 64 12.45 17.83 -1.40
CA VAL A 64 12.35 16.68 -0.47
C VAL A 64 10.90 16.22 -0.34
N LEU A 65 9.94 17.14 -0.23
CA LEU A 65 8.52 16.78 -0.13
C LEU A 65 7.97 16.20 -1.43
N MET A 66 8.37 16.74 -2.59
CA MET A 66 8.04 16.15 -3.89
C MET A 66 8.60 14.73 -4.03
N GLU A 67 9.85 14.50 -3.61
CA GLU A 67 10.45 13.17 -3.63
C GLU A 67 9.69 12.20 -2.73
N LYS A 68 9.37 12.61 -1.50
CA LYS A 68 8.56 11.81 -0.56
C LYS A 68 7.16 11.51 -1.09
N ALA A 69 6.51 12.48 -1.72
CA ALA A 69 5.21 12.28 -2.36
C ALA A 69 5.31 11.27 -3.51
N SER A 70 6.36 11.37 -4.33
CA SER A 70 6.58 10.44 -5.45
C SER A 70 6.92 9.02 -4.97
N GLN A 71 7.75 8.87 -3.94
CA GLN A 71 8.03 7.58 -3.29
C GLN A 71 6.76 6.97 -2.69
N THR A 72 5.94 7.78 -2.02
CA THR A 72 4.68 7.32 -1.43
C THR A 72 3.69 6.90 -2.51
N LYS A 73 3.65 7.59 -3.65
CA LYS A 73 2.83 7.20 -4.80
C LYS A 73 3.25 5.86 -5.39
N ASN A 74 4.55 5.62 -5.56
CA ASN A 74 5.06 4.33 -6.01
C ASN A 74 4.73 3.20 -5.01
N LEU A 75 4.78 3.49 -3.71
CA LEU A 75 4.38 2.56 -2.67
C LEU A 75 2.88 2.22 -2.76
N ILE A 76 2.02 3.22 -2.97
CA ILE A 76 0.58 3.04 -3.17
C ILE A 76 0.31 2.14 -4.37
N GLU A 77 1.00 2.39 -5.50
CA GLU A 77 0.87 1.58 -6.71
C GLU A 77 1.29 0.12 -6.46
N THR A 78 2.46 -0.08 -5.84
CA THR A 78 2.96 -1.42 -5.48
C THR A 78 2.00 -2.16 -4.55
N LEU A 79 1.50 -1.50 -3.51
CA LEU A 79 0.54 -2.10 -2.57
C LEU A 79 -0.80 -2.41 -3.24
N SER A 80 -1.21 -1.59 -4.21
CA SER A 80 -2.45 -1.83 -4.97
C SER A 80 -2.32 -3.05 -5.87
N GLU A 81 -1.21 -3.18 -6.60
CA GLU A 81 -0.91 -4.36 -7.42
C GLU A 81 -0.82 -5.63 -6.56
N GLN A 82 -0.11 -5.57 -5.43
CA GLN A 82 -0.02 -6.70 -4.49
C GLN A 82 -1.40 -7.11 -3.97
N LEU A 83 -2.25 -6.14 -3.65
CA LEU A 83 -3.61 -6.39 -3.18
C LEU A 83 -4.46 -7.04 -4.26
N GLU A 84 -4.36 -6.60 -5.51
CA GLU A 84 -5.06 -7.21 -6.64
C GLU A 84 -4.63 -8.66 -6.86
N GLN A 85 -3.31 -8.94 -6.83
CA GLN A 85 -2.77 -10.29 -6.95
C GLN A 85 -3.22 -11.21 -5.80
N LEU A 86 -3.24 -10.71 -4.57
CA LEU A 86 -3.71 -11.47 -3.40
C LEU A 86 -5.20 -11.78 -3.51
N GLN A 87 -6.01 -10.82 -3.97
CA GLN A 87 -7.44 -11.02 -4.22
C GLN A 87 -7.70 -12.04 -5.34
N GLU A 88 -6.98 -11.94 -6.45
CA GLU A 88 -7.09 -12.90 -7.56
C GLU A 88 -6.70 -14.31 -7.11
N THR A 89 -5.64 -14.43 -6.31
CA THR A 89 -5.20 -15.70 -5.72
C THR A 89 -6.28 -16.27 -4.81
N LEU A 90 -6.86 -15.45 -3.92
CA LEU A 90 -7.95 -15.89 -3.04
C LEU A 90 -9.18 -16.35 -3.84
N THR A 91 -9.56 -15.63 -4.90
CA THR A 91 -10.66 -16.04 -5.79
C THR A 91 -10.39 -17.39 -6.43
N LYS A 92 -9.17 -17.61 -6.97
CA LYS A 92 -8.78 -18.91 -7.57
C LYS A 92 -8.73 -20.07 -6.57
N LEU A 93 -8.53 -19.79 -5.28
CA LEU A 93 -8.55 -20.81 -4.22
C LEU A 93 -9.97 -21.12 -3.72
N GLY A 94 -10.92 -20.20 -3.92
CA GLY A 94 -12.31 -20.34 -3.49
C GLY A 94 -13.27 -20.88 -4.56
N ASP A 95 -12.87 -20.87 -5.84
CA ASP A 95 -13.61 -21.36 -7.02
C ASP A 95 -13.18 -22.79 -7.38
#